data_AF-A0AAD8A0P8-F1
#
_entry.id   AF-A0AAD8A0P8-F1
#
_cell.length_a   1.000
_cell.length_b   1.000
_cell.length_c   1.000
_cell.angle_alpha   90.00
_cell.angle_beta   90.00
_cell.angle_gamma   90.00
#
_symmetry.space_group_name_H-M   'P 1'
#
loop_
_entity.id
_entity.type
_entity.pdbx_description
1 polymer ?
#
loop_
_entity_poly.entity_id
_entity_poly.type
_entity_poly.pdbx_seq_one_letter_code
_entity_poly.pdbx_strand_id
1 'polypeptide(L)'
;MMELVKPKEPLAVLCHGDFCRNNILFKYEDGKPSQVTLFDFQTVRYASPAVDLTFFCFLNTTSDFRRKHWNEMLGVYHRSLVESLADILRSSVDQVESEYSLEKIRNEFREYAFYALFLCNYFLPEMIAVPVERINHDQMAYKTFKELAEVYNKIGGDSATALVAEIVKFMAEMGAF
;
A
#
# COMPACT_ATOMS: atom_id res chain seq x y z
N MET A 1 -11.48 -10.86 -5.49
CA MET A 1 -10.41 -10.19 -4.71
C MET A 1 -9.18 -11.06 -4.55
N MET A 2 -9.27 -12.30 -4.05
CA MET A 2 -8.08 -13.16 -3.88
C MET A 2 -7.30 -13.41 -5.19
N GLU A 3 -7.99 -13.50 -6.34
CA GLU A 3 -7.32 -13.63 -7.65
C GLU A 3 -6.44 -12.43 -8.03
N LEU A 4 -6.75 -11.21 -7.54
CA LEU A 4 -5.94 -10.01 -7.83
C LEU A 4 -4.60 -10.01 -7.08
N VAL A 5 -4.48 -10.82 -6.03
CA VAL A 5 -3.30 -10.90 -5.17
C VAL A 5 -2.68 -12.28 -5.16
N LYS A 6 -2.94 -13.07 -6.21
CA LYS A 6 -2.36 -14.39 -6.35
C LYS A 6 -0.83 -14.27 -6.46
N PRO A 7 -0.05 -15.00 -5.65
CA PRO A 7 1.40 -14.90 -5.67
C PRO A 7 1.97 -15.34 -7.03
N LYS A 8 2.98 -14.60 -7.49
CA LYS A 8 3.75 -14.89 -8.70
C LYS A 8 5.23 -14.92 -8.34
N GLU A 9 5.83 -16.10 -8.50
CA GLU A 9 7.27 -16.28 -8.30
C GLU A 9 8.07 -15.64 -9.44
N PRO A 10 9.29 -15.13 -9.18
CA PRO A 10 10.03 -15.22 -7.91
C PRO A 10 9.77 -14.05 -6.95
N LEU A 11 8.90 -13.10 -7.32
CA LEU A 11 8.75 -11.84 -6.57
C LEU A 11 7.79 -11.96 -5.39
N ALA A 12 7.12 -13.09 -5.19
CA ALA A 12 6.17 -13.26 -4.11
C ALA A 12 6.89 -13.27 -2.75
N VAL A 13 6.34 -12.55 -1.78
CA VAL A 13 6.84 -12.44 -0.41
C VAL A 13 5.71 -12.51 0.60
N LEU A 14 6.06 -12.71 1.86
CA LEU A 14 5.12 -12.54 2.96
C LEU A 14 4.83 -11.05 3.16
N CYS A 15 3.63 -10.63 2.76
CA CYS A 15 3.12 -9.28 2.93
C CYS A 15 2.36 -9.15 4.25
N HIS A 16 2.38 -7.96 4.84
CA HIS A 16 1.53 -7.58 5.97
C HIS A 16 0.05 -7.62 5.58
N GLY A 17 -0.28 -7.19 4.35
CA GLY A 17 -1.63 -7.21 3.79
C GLY A 17 -2.57 -6.08 4.26
N ASP A 18 -2.13 -5.29 5.25
CA ASP A 18 -2.75 -4.06 5.74
C ASP A 18 -1.66 -3.07 6.15
N PHE A 19 -0.74 -2.82 5.22
CA PHE A 19 0.43 -1.99 5.47
C PHE A 19 0.10 -0.50 5.40
N CYS A 20 -0.65 0.01 6.39
CA CYS A 20 -0.96 1.43 6.53
C CYS A 20 -0.18 2.05 7.70
N ARG A 21 -0.08 3.40 7.75
CA ARG A 21 0.65 4.10 8.81
C ARG A 21 0.15 3.79 10.23
N ASN A 22 -1.11 3.38 10.36
CA ASN A 22 -1.71 3.08 11.65
C ASN A 22 -1.13 1.79 12.26
N ASN A 23 -0.55 0.92 11.44
CA ASN A 23 0.06 -0.35 11.83
C ASN A 23 1.60 -0.24 11.95
N ILE A 24 2.12 0.99 12.04
CA ILE A 24 3.55 1.29 12.16
C ILE A 24 3.79 2.16 13.39
N LEU A 25 4.58 1.65 14.34
CA LEU A 25 5.07 2.40 15.48
C LEU A 25 6.47 2.92 15.21
N PHE A 26 6.67 4.20 15.51
CA PHE A 26 7.98 4.84 15.45
C PHE A 26 8.41 5.24 16.86
N LYS A 27 9.63 4.86 17.25
CA LYS A 27 10.30 5.43 18.42
C LYS A 27 10.98 6.72 18.00
N TYR A 28 10.86 7.77 18.82
CA TYR A 28 11.48 9.07 18.56
C TYR A 28 12.56 9.38 19.61
N GLU A 29 13.70 9.84 19.13
CA GLU A 29 14.82 10.37 19.94
C GLU A 29 15.24 11.70 19.30
N ASP A 30 15.38 12.76 20.11
CA ASP A 30 15.69 14.12 19.65
C ASP A 30 14.80 14.63 18.51
N GLY A 31 13.51 14.27 18.56
CA GLY A 31 12.51 14.67 17.56
C GLY A 31 12.62 13.94 16.21
N LYS A 32 13.47 12.90 16.11
CA LYS A 32 13.65 12.10 14.89
C LYS A 32 13.27 10.64 15.14
N PRO A 33 12.68 9.95 14.15
CA PRO A 33 12.43 8.53 14.27
C PRO A 33 13.76 7.77 14.35
N SER A 34 13.96 6.97 15.41
CA SER A 34 15.17 6.17 15.64
C SER A 34 14.94 4.68 15.48
N GLN A 35 13.70 4.21 15.68
CA GLN A 35 13.31 2.81 15.50
C GLN A 35 11.91 2.71 14.93
N VAL A 36 11.63 1.60 14.23
CA VAL A 36 10.33 1.30 13.66
C VAL A 36 9.93 -0.13 14.02
N THR A 37 8.65 -0.36 14.28
CA THR A 37 8.08 -1.70 14.49
C THR A 37 6.69 -1.76 13.86
N LEU A 38 6.42 -2.88 13.19
CA LEU A 38 5.12 -3.19 12.60
C LEU A 38 4.29 -3.99 13.61
N PHE A 39 2.97 -3.82 13.59
CA PHE A 39 2.05 -4.59 14.41
C PHE A 39 0.72 -4.83 13.67
N ASP A 40 -0.15 -5.66 14.24
CA ASP A 40 -1.43 -6.06 13.64
C ASP A 40 -1.31 -6.88 12.33
N PHE A 41 -0.69 -8.05 12.46
CA PHE A 41 -0.44 -8.99 11.37
C PHE A 41 -1.67 -9.85 10.98
N GLN A 42 -2.90 -9.39 11.25
CA GLN A 42 -4.12 -10.19 11.05
C GLN A 42 -4.43 -10.48 9.56
N THR A 43 -3.88 -9.68 8.64
CA THR A 43 -4.13 -9.76 7.19
C THR A 43 -2.98 -10.35 6.39
N VAL A 44 -1.98 -10.94 7.06
CA VAL A 44 -0.76 -11.47 6.45
C VAL A 44 -1.10 -12.43 5.32
N ARG A 45 -0.35 -12.30 4.21
CA ARG A 45 -0.56 -13.12 3.01
C ARG A 45 0.70 -13.26 2.19
N TYR A 46 0.78 -14.34 1.43
CA TYR A 46 1.83 -14.53 0.44
C TYR A 46 1.39 -13.97 -0.91
N ALA A 47 2.03 -12.88 -1.35
CA ALA A 47 1.66 -12.11 -2.54
C ALA A 47 2.84 -11.26 -3.04
N SER A 48 2.62 -10.46 -4.09
CA SER A 48 3.63 -9.48 -4.53
C SER A 48 3.93 -8.43 -3.45
N PRO A 49 5.19 -8.00 -3.25
CA PRO A 49 5.53 -6.89 -2.35
C PRO A 49 4.82 -5.58 -2.72
N ALA A 50 4.39 -5.46 -3.98
CA ALA A 50 3.63 -4.32 -4.44
C ALA A 50 2.29 -4.19 -3.70
N VAL A 51 1.71 -5.27 -3.17
CA VAL A 51 0.46 -5.23 -2.38
C VAL A 51 0.58 -4.24 -1.21
N ASP A 52 1.66 -4.34 -0.43
CA ASP A 52 1.88 -3.47 0.73
C ASP A 52 2.36 -2.07 0.31
N LEU A 53 3.30 -2.00 -0.65
CA LEU A 53 3.90 -0.73 -1.05
C LEU A 53 2.93 0.19 -1.76
N THR A 54 2.15 -0.35 -2.70
CA THR A 54 1.17 0.43 -3.46
C THR A 54 0.12 1.04 -2.54
N PHE A 55 -0.40 0.22 -1.64
CA PHE A 55 -1.36 0.65 -0.64
C PHE A 55 -0.76 1.70 0.30
N PHE A 56 0.41 1.44 0.87
CA PHE A 56 1.08 2.38 1.78
C PHE A 56 1.34 3.73 1.13
N CYS A 57 1.91 3.73 -0.08
CA CYS A 57 2.21 4.95 -0.80
C CYS A 57 0.94 5.73 -1.14
N PHE A 58 -0.08 5.08 -1.71
CA PHE A 58 -1.31 5.79 -2.11
C PHE A 58 -2.07 6.36 -0.92
N LEU A 59 -2.12 5.63 0.20
CA LEU A 59 -2.86 6.06 1.38
C LEU A 59 -2.15 7.19 2.16
N ASN A 60 -0.82 7.23 2.16
CA ASN A 60 -0.06 8.09 3.07
C ASN A 60 0.69 9.25 2.41
N THR A 61 0.57 9.42 1.10
CA THR A 61 1.25 10.50 0.37
C THR A 61 0.28 11.33 -0.46
N THR A 62 0.66 12.57 -0.74
CA THR A 62 -0.07 13.42 -1.70
C THR A 62 0.34 13.09 -3.13
N SER A 63 -0.52 13.46 -4.08
CA SER A 63 -0.26 13.36 -5.53
C SER A 63 1.07 14.03 -5.92
N ASP A 64 1.32 15.25 -5.42
CA ASP A 64 2.55 16.00 -5.68
C ASP A 64 3.79 15.34 -5.09
N PHE A 65 3.68 14.79 -3.88
CA PHE A 65 4.77 14.06 -3.25
C PHE A 65 5.15 12.83 -4.08
N ARG A 66 4.16 12.04 -4.53
CA ARG A 66 4.42 10.88 -5.40
C ARG A 66 5.12 11.32 -6.68
N ARG A 67 4.58 12.30 -7.41
CA ARG A 67 5.20 12.79 -8.66
C ARG A 67 6.66 13.20 -8.47
N LYS A 68 7.00 13.83 -7.35
CA LYS A 68 8.35 14.32 -7.08
C LYS A 68 9.32 13.23 -6.60
N HIS A 69 8.85 12.32 -5.74
CA HIS A 69 9.70 11.39 -5.00
C HIS A 69 9.52 9.91 -5.40
N TRP A 70 8.74 9.63 -6.44
CA TRP A 70 8.40 8.25 -6.80
C TRP A 70 9.59 7.33 -6.99
N ASN A 71 10.50 7.74 -7.87
CA ASN A 71 11.67 6.94 -8.23
C ASN A 71 12.63 6.79 -7.05
N GLU A 72 12.70 7.80 -6.19
CA GLU A 72 13.51 7.77 -4.97
C GLU A 72 12.95 6.73 -3.98
N MET A 73 11.64 6.78 -3.70
CA MET A 73 10.98 5.82 -2.79
C MET A 73 11.14 4.37 -3.28
N LEU A 74 10.88 4.12 -4.57
CA LEU A 74 11.05 2.78 -5.15
C LEU A 74 12.51 2.34 -5.13
N GLY A 75 13.46 3.25 -5.36
CA GLY A 75 14.88 2.96 -5.30
C GLY A 75 15.36 2.61 -3.88
N VAL A 76 14.86 3.30 -2.85
CA VAL A 76 15.16 2.98 -1.44
C VAL A 76 14.61 1.60 -1.07
N TYR A 77 13.36 1.31 -1.43
CA TYR A 77 12.77 -0.01 -1.19
C TYR A 77 13.54 -1.12 -1.91
N HIS A 78 13.79 -0.96 -3.21
CA HIS A 78 14.47 -1.95 -4.04
C HIS A 78 15.87 -2.25 -3.53
N ARG A 79 16.65 -1.22 -3.19
CA ARG A 79 17.99 -1.40 -2.60
C ARG A 79 17.93 -2.16 -1.28
N SER A 80 17.01 -1.78 -0.39
CA SER A 80 16.83 -2.44 0.90
C SER A 80 16.43 -3.91 0.73
N LEU A 81 15.54 -4.20 -0.23
CA LEU A 81 15.13 -5.55 -0.58
C LEU A 81 16.31 -6.38 -1.09
N VAL A 82 17.05 -5.88 -2.07
CA VAL A 82 18.18 -6.59 -2.67
C VAL A 82 19.27 -6.84 -1.65
N GLU A 83 19.67 -5.84 -0.87
CA GLU A 83 20.69 -5.98 0.19
C GLU A 83 20.26 -7.01 1.25
N SER A 84 18.99 -6.98 1.68
CA SER A 84 18.46 -7.94 2.65
C SER A 84 18.43 -9.36 2.10
N LEU A 85 17.97 -9.53 0.86
CA LEU A 85 17.93 -10.85 0.21
C LEU A 85 19.33 -11.41 -0.03
N ALA A 86 20.30 -10.58 -0.44
CA ALA A 86 21.68 -11.03 -0.61
C ALA A 86 22.28 -11.54 0.72
N ASP A 87 22.03 -10.82 1.82
CA ASP A 87 22.49 -11.26 3.15
C ASP A 87 21.83 -12.58 3.58
N ILE A 88 20.50 -12.69 3.46
CA ILE A 88 19.74 -13.89 3.86
C ILE A 88 20.15 -15.11 3.03
N LEU A 89 20.24 -14.94 1.70
CA LEU A 89 20.56 -16.01 0.76
C LEU A 89 22.05 -16.32 0.66
N ARG A 90 22.91 -15.52 1.33
CA ARG A 90 24.38 -15.60 1.22
C ARG A 90 24.84 -15.52 -0.25
N SER A 91 24.23 -14.61 -1.00
CA SER A 91 24.48 -14.35 -2.43
C SER A 91 25.04 -12.94 -2.64
N SER A 92 25.51 -12.62 -3.85
CA SER A 92 25.92 -11.25 -4.18
C SER A 92 24.73 -10.36 -4.50
N VAL A 93 24.86 -9.07 -4.22
CA VAL A 93 23.87 -8.05 -4.58
C VAL A 93 23.58 -8.10 -6.09
N ASP A 94 24.61 -8.22 -6.93
CA ASP A 94 24.44 -8.29 -8.39
C ASP A 94 23.60 -9.50 -8.85
N GLN A 95 23.79 -10.66 -8.21
CA GLN A 95 23.00 -11.86 -8.52
C GLN A 95 21.53 -11.64 -8.17
N VAL A 96 21.26 -11.17 -6.95
CA VAL A 96 19.90 -10.87 -6.51
C VAL A 96 19.27 -9.77 -7.36
N GLU A 97 19.98 -8.69 -7.67
CA GLU A 97 19.45 -7.58 -8.47
C GLU A 97 19.05 -8.03 -9.89
N SER A 98 19.78 -8.98 -10.48
CA SER A 98 19.41 -9.55 -11.78
C SER A 98 18.05 -10.26 -11.75
N GLU A 99 17.72 -10.89 -10.62
CA GLU A 99 16.46 -11.60 -10.41
C GLU A 99 15.33 -10.67 -9.94
N TYR A 100 15.65 -9.68 -9.11
CA TYR A 100 14.73 -8.74 -8.45
C TYR A 100 14.98 -7.31 -8.91
N SER A 101 15.08 -7.07 -10.22
CA SER A 101 15.44 -5.75 -10.76
C SER A 101 14.42 -4.65 -10.41
N LEU A 102 14.88 -3.41 -10.30
CA LEU A 102 14.01 -2.26 -10.03
C LEU A 102 12.89 -2.13 -11.09
N GLU A 103 13.16 -2.52 -12.33
CA GLU A 103 12.15 -2.54 -13.40
C GLU A 103 11.04 -3.56 -13.12
N LYS A 104 11.39 -4.77 -12.65
CA LYS A 104 10.39 -5.77 -12.23
C LYS A 104 9.53 -5.24 -11.09
N ILE A 105 10.12 -4.61 -10.08
CA ILE A 105 9.38 -3.99 -8.97
C ILE A 105 8.47 -2.85 -9.45
N ARG A 106 8.91 -2.03 -10.42
CA ARG A 106 8.06 -1.01 -11.05
C ARG A 106 6.86 -1.62 -11.78
N ASN A 107 7.06 -2.74 -12.47
CA ASN A 107 5.99 -3.44 -13.17
C ASN A 107 4.98 -4.04 -12.19
N GLU A 108 5.45 -4.69 -11.11
CA GLU A 108 4.59 -5.14 -10.01
C GLU A 108 3.78 -3.98 -9.44
N PHE A 109 4.39 -2.81 -9.23
CA PHE A 109 3.66 -1.64 -8.74
C PHE A 109 2.51 -1.23 -9.67
N ARG A 110 2.76 -1.18 -10.99
CA ARG A 110 1.73 -0.86 -12.00
C ARG A 110 0.60 -1.89 -11.97
N GLU A 111 0.95 -3.17 -11.95
CA GLU A 111 -0.01 -4.27 -11.98
C GLU A 111 -0.94 -4.26 -10.75
N TYR A 112 -0.38 -3.98 -9.57
CA TYR A 112 -1.13 -4.02 -8.30
C TYR A 112 -1.72 -2.67 -7.89
N ALA A 113 -1.53 -1.61 -8.68
CA ALA A 113 -2.08 -0.28 -8.39
C ALA A 113 -3.61 -0.29 -8.27
N PHE A 114 -4.31 -1.12 -9.05
CA PHE A 114 -5.76 -1.30 -8.92
C PHE A 114 -6.18 -1.94 -7.60
N TYR A 115 -5.40 -2.88 -7.09
CA TYR A 115 -5.67 -3.49 -5.78
C TYR A 115 -5.50 -2.44 -4.67
N ALA A 116 -4.45 -1.62 -4.73
CA ALA A 116 -4.28 -0.51 -3.80
C ALA A 116 -5.38 0.55 -3.92
N LEU A 117 -5.84 0.87 -5.14
CA LEU A 117 -6.96 1.80 -5.35
C LEU A 117 -8.22 1.29 -4.63
N PHE A 118 -8.51 -0.01 -4.75
CA PHE A 118 -9.63 -0.62 -4.03
C PHE A 118 -9.51 -0.43 -2.51
N LEU A 119 -8.33 -0.71 -1.93
CA LEU A 119 -8.09 -0.50 -0.50
C LEU A 119 -8.19 0.98 -0.12
N CYS A 120 -7.60 1.89 -0.90
CA CYS A 120 -7.67 3.33 -0.64
C CYS A 120 -9.09 3.87 -0.71
N ASN A 121 -9.90 3.36 -1.64
CA ASN A 121 -11.33 3.72 -1.74
C ASN A 121 -12.13 3.27 -0.51
N TYR A 122 -11.69 2.22 0.18
CA TYR A 122 -12.26 1.79 1.45
C TYR A 122 -11.76 2.65 2.62
N PHE A 123 -10.44 2.82 2.77
CA PHE A 123 -9.85 3.48 3.94
C PHE A 123 -9.97 5.02 3.93
N LEU A 124 -9.70 5.68 2.80
CA LEU A 124 -9.60 7.15 2.75
C LEU A 124 -10.88 7.86 3.20
N PRO A 125 -12.09 7.48 2.74
CA PRO A 125 -13.31 8.15 3.16
C PRO A 125 -13.50 8.12 4.67
N GLU A 126 -13.16 7.01 5.31
CA GLU A 126 -13.31 6.82 6.75
C GLU A 126 -12.26 7.62 7.54
N MET A 127 -11.03 7.62 7.06
CA MET A 127 -9.92 8.35 7.70
C MET A 127 -10.15 9.87 7.74
N ILE A 128 -10.87 10.42 6.76
CA ILE A 128 -11.17 11.85 6.69
C ILE A 128 -12.60 12.19 7.15
N ALA A 129 -13.44 11.19 7.39
CA ALA A 129 -14.81 11.38 7.85
C ALA A 129 -14.85 12.18 9.16
N VAL A 130 -15.72 13.19 9.19
CA VAL A 130 -16.03 13.90 10.44
C VAL A 130 -16.70 12.93 11.42
N PRO A 131 -16.64 13.16 12.75
CA PRO A 131 -17.11 12.19 13.74
C PRO A 131 -18.55 11.68 13.52
N VAL A 132 -19.44 12.53 13.00
CA VAL A 132 -20.85 12.18 12.70
C VAL A 132 -21.02 11.26 11.49
N GLU A 133 -20.04 11.23 10.59
CA GLU A 133 -20.02 10.38 9.39
C GLU A 133 -19.30 9.04 9.63
N ARG A 134 -18.58 8.89 10.75
CA ARG A 134 -17.81 7.67 11.01
C ARG A 134 -18.71 6.46 11.16
N ILE A 135 -18.29 5.36 10.55
CA ILE A 135 -19.08 4.13 10.57
C ILE A 135 -18.90 3.43 11.92
N ASN A 136 -19.99 2.88 12.43
CA ASN A 136 -19.93 1.94 13.54
C ASN A 136 -19.54 0.55 13.02
N HIS A 137 -18.27 0.17 13.24
CA HIS A 137 -17.70 -1.10 12.79
C HIS A 137 -18.37 -2.33 13.40
N ASP A 138 -18.90 -2.24 14.62
CA ASP A 138 -19.59 -3.36 15.28
C ASP A 138 -20.87 -3.77 14.51
N GLN A 139 -21.44 -2.84 13.75
CA GLN A 139 -22.65 -3.07 12.96
C GLN A 139 -22.36 -3.51 11.51
N MET A 140 -21.09 -3.57 11.10
CA MET A 140 -20.72 -3.93 9.73
C MET A 140 -20.76 -5.43 9.46
N ALA A 141 -20.44 -6.26 10.46
CA ALA A 141 -20.31 -7.72 10.29
C ALA A 141 -21.61 -8.40 9.81
N TYR A 142 -22.75 -7.73 9.94
CA TYR A 142 -24.07 -8.24 9.59
C TYR A 142 -24.66 -7.64 8.31
N LYS A 143 -23.93 -6.76 7.63
CA LYS A 143 -24.40 -6.07 6.42
C LYS A 143 -24.05 -6.84 5.15
N THR A 144 -24.95 -6.81 4.19
CA THR A 144 -24.69 -7.24 2.81
C THR A 144 -23.74 -6.27 2.11
N PHE A 145 -23.11 -6.71 1.01
CA PHE A 145 -22.27 -5.84 0.19
C PHE A 145 -22.99 -4.57 -0.29
N LYS A 146 -24.29 -4.66 -0.60
CA LYS A 146 -25.09 -3.51 -1.04
C LYS A 146 -25.25 -2.49 0.09
N GLU A 147 -25.59 -2.96 1.29
CA GLU A 147 -25.74 -2.09 2.47
C GLU A 147 -24.39 -1.47 2.86
N LEU A 148 -23.29 -2.22 2.77
CA LEU A 148 -21.95 -1.67 2.97
C LEU A 148 -21.65 -0.56 1.95
N ALA A 149 -21.93 -0.78 0.67
CA ALA A 149 -21.73 0.23 -0.36
C ALA A 149 -22.56 1.50 -0.09
N GLU A 150 -23.82 1.37 0.34
CA GLU A 150 -24.67 2.51 0.68
C GLU A 150 -24.16 3.31 1.88
N VAL A 151 -23.52 2.65 2.85
CA VAL A 151 -22.85 3.32 3.98
C VAL A 151 -21.58 4.02 3.50
N TYR A 152 -20.71 3.32 2.76
CA TYR A 152 -19.45 3.87 2.27
C TYR A 152 -19.65 5.05 1.30
N ASN A 153 -20.75 5.08 0.55
CA ASN A 153 -21.09 6.20 -0.34
C ASN A 153 -21.49 7.48 0.41
N LYS A 154 -21.67 7.44 1.74
CA LYS A 154 -22.10 8.59 2.55
C LYS A 154 -20.98 9.21 3.39
N ILE A 155 -19.77 8.68 3.32
CA ILE A 155 -18.65 9.09 4.18
C ILE A 155 -17.57 9.82 3.39
N GLY A 156 -16.91 10.80 4.02
CA GLY A 156 -15.75 11.51 3.47
C GLY A 156 -16.05 12.56 2.38
N GLY A 157 -17.22 12.46 1.73
CA GLY A 157 -17.73 13.47 0.79
C GLY A 157 -16.78 13.82 -0.35
N ASP A 158 -16.88 15.06 -0.86
CA ASP A 158 -16.10 15.53 -2.01
C ASP A 158 -14.58 15.46 -1.78
N SER A 159 -14.13 15.59 -0.53
CA SER A 159 -12.70 15.48 -0.19
C SER A 159 -12.17 14.07 -0.41
N ALA A 160 -12.95 13.04 -0.06
CA ALA A 160 -12.57 11.65 -0.30
C ALA A 160 -12.54 11.36 -1.79
N THR A 161 -13.58 11.80 -2.52
CA THR A 161 -13.65 11.67 -3.97
C THR A 161 -12.46 12.33 -4.66
N ALA A 162 -12.05 13.52 -4.23
CA ALA A 162 -10.89 14.21 -4.77
C ALA A 162 -9.59 13.43 -4.54
N LEU A 163 -9.36 12.91 -3.33
CA LEU A 163 -8.16 12.11 -3.02
C LEU A 163 -8.08 10.81 -3.83
N VAL A 164 -9.21 10.11 -3.97
CA VAL A 164 -9.28 8.89 -4.80
C VAL A 164 -9.04 9.23 -6.27
N ALA A 165 -9.60 10.33 -6.78
CA ALA A 165 -9.36 10.79 -8.15
C ALA A 165 -7.89 11.14 -8.40
N GLU A 166 -7.19 11.74 -7.43
CA GLU A 166 -5.76 11.99 -7.51
C GLU A 166 -4.91 10.71 -7.56
N ILE A 167 -5.34 9.63 -6.89
CA ILE A 167 -4.71 8.31 -7.04
C ILE A 167 -4.90 7.79 -8.47
N VAL A 168 -6.12 7.85 -9.01
CA VAL A 168 -6.42 7.41 -10.38
C VAL A 168 -5.61 8.19 -11.43
N LYS A 169 -5.46 9.51 -11.28
CA LYS A 169 -4.60 10.31 -12.16
C LYS A 169 -3.15 9.85 -12.11
N PHE A 170 -2.62 9.64 -10.91
CA PHE A 170 -1.26 9.15 -10.74
C PHE A 170 -1.07 7.75 -11.34
N MET A 171 -2.06 6.85 -11.19
CA MET A 171 -2.06 5.54 -11.84
C MET A 171 -1.94 5.65 -13.38
N ALA A 172 -2.63 6.62 -13.99
CA ALA A 172 -2.54 6.86 -15.43
C ALA A 172 -1.16 7.39 -15.84
N GLU A 173 -0.61 8.34 -15.08
CA GLU A 173 0.74 8.87 -15.30
C GLU A 173 1.81 7.78 -15.27
N MET A 174 1.64 6.76 -14.42
CA MET A 174 2.58 5.65 -14.30
C MET A 174 2.33 4.47 -15.24
N GLY A 175 1.29 4.53 -16.08
CA GLY A 175 0.94 3.48 -17.06
C GLY A 175 0.32 2.23 -16.44
N ALA A 176 -0.56 2.40 -15.45
CA ALA A 176 -1.30 1.30 -14.83
C ALA A 176 -2.61 0.92 -15.58
N PHE A 177 -2.93 1.62 -16.67
CA PHE A 177 -4.09 1.35 -17.55
C PHE A 177 -3.63 1.04 -18.97
#